data_AF-U6D2K3-F1
#
_entry.id   AF-U6D2K3-F1
#
_cell.length_a   1.000
_cell.length_b   1.000
_cell.length_c   1.000
_cell.angle_alpha   90.00
_cell.angle_beta   90.00
_cell.angle_gamma   90.00
#
_symmetry.space_group_name_H-M   'P 1'
#
loop_
_entity.id
_entity.type
_entity.pdbx_description
1 polymer ?
#
loop_
_entity_poly.entity_id
_entity_poly.type
_entity_poly.pdbx_seq_one_letter_code
_entity_poly.pdbx_strand_id
1 'polypeptide(L)'
;PPCRVCVLRRDHHCRLLGRCVGFRNYRPFLCLLLHAAGVLLHVSVLLGPALSALLRAHAPLHTAALLLLPWLMLLTGRVSLAQFALAFVTDTCVAGALLCGAGLLFHGMLLLRGQTTWEWARGQHSYDLGPCHNLQAALGPRWVLVWLWPFLASPLPGDGITFQTAADKGLVAS
;
A
#
# COMPACT_ATOMS: atom_id res chain seq x y z
N PRO A 1 -12.41 -13.67 -4.04
CA PRO A 1 -13.52 -14.33 -3.30
C PRO A 1 -13.19 -14.33 -1.80
N PRO A 2 -14.17 -14.28 -0.88
CA PRO A 2 -13.87 -14.32 0.55
C PRO A 2 -13.19 -15.64 0.94
N CYS A 3 -12.27 -15.59 1.91
CA CYS A 3 -11.42 -16.74 2.31
C CYS A 3 -12.20 -17.91 2.95
N ARG A 4 -13.53 -17.80 3.13
CA ARG A 4 -14.42 -18.79 3.78
C ARG A 4 -13.97 -19.24 5.18
N VAL A 5 -13.25 -18.37 5.89
CA VAL A 5 -12.82 -18.57 7.28
C VAL A 5 -12.96 -17.26 8.05
N CYS A 6 -13.12 -17.36 9.36
CA CYS A 6 -13.05 -16.20 10.24
C CYS A 6 -11.60 -15.70 10.33
N VAL A 7 -11.40 -14.42 10.06
CA VAL A 7 -10.08 -13.77 10.12
C VAL A 7 -10.10 -12.78 11.28
N LEU A 8 -9.20 -12.95 12.24
CA LEU A 8 -9.05 -12.06 13.39
C LEU A 8 -8.79 -10.64 12.93
N ARG A 9 -9.54 -9.68 13.50
CA ARG A 9 -9.58 -8.26 13.09
C ARG A 9 -9.45 -8.10 11.57
N ARG A 10 -10.35 -8.74 10.83
CA ARG A 10 -10.31 -8.75 9.36
C ARG A 10 -10.40 -7.32 8.84
N ASP A 11 -9.41 -6.95 8.05
CA ASP A 11 -9.41 -5.68 7.33
C ASP A 11 -10.12 -5.88 5.98
N HIS A 12 -9.41 -6.41 4.98
CA HIS A 12 -9.98 -6.70 3.66
C HIS A 12 -9.45 -8.01 3.06
N HIS A 13 -10.07 -8.49 1.99
CA HIS A 13 -9.48 -9.52 1.15
C HIS A 13 -8.67 -8.83 0.05
N CYS A 14 -7.35 -8.87 0.15
CA CYS A 14 -6.47 -8.27 -0.83
C CYS A 14 -6.44 -9.16 -2.08
N ARG A 15 -7.03 -8.69 -3.18
CA ARG A 15 -7.08 -9.45 -4.44
C ARG A 15 -5.69 -9.64 -5.04
N LEU A 16 -4.81 -8.65 -4.90
CA LEU A 16 -3.43 -8.70 -5.39
C LEU A 16 -2.61 -9.79 -4.67
N LEU A 17 -2.82 -9.97 -3.37
CA LEU A 17 -2.14 -11.00 -2.59
C LEU A 17 -2.90 -12.33 -2.54
N GLY A 18 -4.09 -12.40 -3.13
CA GLY A 18 -4.96 -13.59 -3.07
C GLY A 18 -5.34 -14.03 -1.66
N ARG A 19 -5.23 -13.17 -0.64
CA ARG A 19 -5.43 -13.54 0.77
C ARG A 19 -6.07 -12.42 1.60
N CYS A 20 -6.63 -12.83 2.74
CA CYS A 20 -7.19 -11.89 3.71
C CYS A 20 -6.09 -11.19 4.52
N VAL A 21 -6.25 -9.88 4.69
CA VAL A 21 -5.45 -9.03 5.57
C VAL A 21 -6.23 -8.81 6.87
N GLY A 22 -5.56 -8.93 8.01
CA GLY A 22 -6.15 -8.75 9.34
C GLY A 22 -5.08 -8.76 10.42
N PHE A 23 -5.46 -9.08 11.66
CA PHE A 23 -4.64 -8.93 12.87
C PHE A 23 -3.18 -9.39 12.69
N ARG A 24 -2.95 -10.62 12.22
CA ARG A 24 -1.61 -11.24 12.18
C ARG A 24 -0.71 -10.74 11.05
N ASN A 25 -1.26 -10.15 9.99
CA ASN A 25 -0.49 -9.81 8.79
C ASN A 25 -0.67 -8.36 8.32
N TYR A 26 -1.36 -7.51 9.09
CA TYR A 26 -1.55 -6.10 8.76
C TYR A 26 -0.21 -5.35 8.70
N ARG A 27 0.67 -5.54 9.70
CA ARG A 27 2.02 -4.93 9.68
C ARG A 27 2.84 -5.32 8.44
N PRO A 28 3.05 -6.62 8.11
CA PRO A 28 3.73 -7.01 6.88
C PRO A 28 3.08 -6.43 5.61
N PHE A 29 1.76 -6.31 5.58
CA PHE A 29 1.05 -5.69 4.46
C PHE A 29 1.39 -4.19 4.31
N LEU A 30 1.41 -3.44 5.41
CA LEU A 30 1.80 -2.02 5.39
C LEU A 30 3.27 -1.84 4.97
N CYS A 31 4.15 -2.70 5.46
CA CYS A 31 5.56 -2.68 5.08
C CYS A 31 5.71 -3.02 3.59
N LEU A 32 4.94 -3.97 3.06
CA LEU A 32 4.90 -4.27 1.64
C LEU A 32 4.51 -3.03 0.83
N LEU A 33 3.46 -2.30 1.22
CA LEU A 33 3.05 -1.08 0.53
C LEU A 33 4.17 -0.03 0.49
N LEU A 34 4.82 0.21 1.64
CA LEU A 34 5.93 1.17 1.73
C LEU A 34 7.13 0.75 0.84
N HIS A 35 7.61 -0.48 0.99
CA HIS A 35 8.80 -0.94 0.29
C HIS A 35 8.53 -1.11 -1.21
N ALA A 36 7.34 -1.60 -1.60
CA ALA A 36 6.95 -1.68 -3.00
C ALA A 36 6.87 -0.28 -3.63
N ALA A 37 6.26 0.70 -2.97
CA ALA A 37 6.24 2.07 -3.46
C ALA A 37 7.66 2.63 -3.64
N GLY A 38 8.54 2.41 -2.66
CA GLY A 38 9.95 2.85 -2.71
C GLY A 38 10.74 2.21 -3.86
N VAL A 39 10.66 0.89 -4.01
CA VAL A 39 11.36 0.16 -5.09
C VAL A 39 10.84 0.59 -6.46
N LEU A 40 9.52 0.69 -6.64
CA LEU A 40 8.92 1.08 -7.92
C LEU A 40 9.26 2.52 -8.29
N LEU A 41 9.28 3.44 -7.32
CA LEU A 41 9.73 4.81 -7.54
C LEU A 41 11.23 4.86 -7.87
N HIS A 42 12.05 4.09 -7.16
CA HIS A 42 13.49 4.01 -7.43
C HIS A 42 13.78 3.54 -8.85
N VAL A 43 13.12 2.46 -9.30
CA VAL A 43 13.22 1.98 -10.68
C VAL A 43 12.77 3.06 -11.68
N SER A 44 11.68 3.77 -11.40
CA SER A 44 11.20 4.86 -12.25
C SER A 44 12.24 5.98 -12.41
N VAL A 45 12.94 6.33 -11.33
CA VAL A 45 14.05 7.32 -11.36
C VAL A 45 15.23 6.80 -12.18
N LEU A 46 15.60 5.53 -12.02
CA LEU A 46 16.68 4.91 -12.80
C LEU A 46 16.38 4.88 -14.31
N LEU A 47 15.12 4.74 -14.70
CA LEU A 47 14.68 4.79 -16.10
C LEU A 47 14.55 6.22 -16.64
N GLY A 48 14.57 7.23 -15.76
CA GLY A 48 14.40 8.65 -16.09
C GLY A 48 15.32 9.17 -17.20
N PRO A 49 16.63 8.88 -17.21
CA PRO A 49 17.53 9.31 -18.29
C PRO A 49 17.12 8.77 -19.67
N ALA A 50 16.70 7.50 -19.73
CA ALA A 50 16.26 6.88 -20.98
C ALA A 50 14.94 7.49 -21.48
N LEU A 51 14.00 7.74 -20.57
CA LEU A 51 12.76 8.44 -20.89
C LEU A 51 13.02 9.89 -21.37
N SER A 52 13.96 10.58 -20.71
CA SER A 52 14.39 11.93 -21.08
C SER A 52 15.00 11.98 -22.48
N ALA A 53 15.77 10.95 -22.86
CA ALA A 53 16.29 10.82 -24.21
C ALA A 53 15.18 10.65 -25.25
N LEU A 54 14.13 9.86 -24.96
CA LEU A 54 12.97 9.73 -25.85
C LEU A 54 12.21 11.05 -26.01
N LEU A 55 12.00 11.79 -24.92
CA LEU A 55 11.34 13.09 -24.94
C LEU A 55 12.10 14.13 -25.79
N ARG A 56 13.43 14.04 -25.86
CA ARG A 56 14.25 14.91 -26.73
C ARG A 56 14.28 14.43 -28.18
N ALA A 57 14.21 13.12 -28.41
CA ALA A 57 14.31 12.53 -29.74
C ALA A 57 13.00 12.60 -30.53
N HIS A 58 11.85 12.63 -29.85
CA HIS A 58 10.53 12.55 -30.46
C HIS A 58 9.64 13.73 -30.09
N ALA A 59 8.67 14.05 -30.95
CA ALA A 59 7.64 15.03 -30.64
C ALA A 59 6.86 14.65 -29.37
N PRO A 60 6.40 15.62 -28.56
CA PRO A 60 5.70 15.35 -27.31
C PRO A 60 4.46 14.47 -27.48
N LEU A 61 3.72 14.65 -28.59
CA LEU A 61 2.56 13.80 -28.91
C LEU A 61 2.95 12.33 -29.15
N HIS A 62 4.08 12.07 -29.81
CA HIS A 62 4.56 10.71 -30.03
C HIS A 62 4.95 10.05 -28.71
N THR A 63 5.69 10.76 -27.86
CA THR A 63 6.08 10.24 -26.54
C THR A 63 4.88 10.06 -25.61
N ALA A 64 3.89 10.96 -25.65
CA ALA A 64 2.64 10.80 -24.92
C ALA A 64 1.85 9.58 -25.42
N ALA A 65 1.76 9.37 -26.74
CA ALA A 65 1.14 8.16 -27.30
C ALA A 65 1.88 6.89 -26.86
N LEU A 66 3.20 6.93 -26.71
CA LEU A 66 4.00 5.79 -26.27
C LEU A 66 3.72 5.42 -24.81
N LEU A 67 3.58 6.41 -23.92
CA LEU A 67 3.27 6.19 -22.51
C LEU A 67 1.79 5.83 -22.26
N LEU A 68 0.87 6.34 -23.09
CA LEU A 68 -0.56 6.09 -22.89
C LEU A 68 -1.05 4.83 -23.62
N LEU A 69 -0.47 4.53 -24.78
CA LEU A 69 -0.91 3.47 -25.69
C LEU A 69 0.29 2.62 -26.21
N PRO A 70 1.19 2.12 -25.34
CA PRO A 70 2.41 1.43 -25.76
C PRO A 70 2.13 0.21 -26.64
N TRP A 71 1.09 -0.56 -26.32
CA TRP A 71 0.68 -1.73 -27.09
C TRP A 71 0.23 -1.39 -28.51
N LEU A 72 -0.55 -0.32 -28.69
CA LEU A 72 -1.00 0.12 -30.02
C LEU A 72 0.21 0.54 -30.87
N MET A 73 1.17 1.26 -30.29
CA MET A 73 2.36 1.70 -30.99
C MET A 73 3.29 0.54 -31.38
N LEU A 74 3.38 -0.49 -30.53
CA LEU A 74 4.11 -1.72 -30.86
C LEU A 74 3.44 -2.47 -32.01
N LEU A 75 2.12 -2.71 -31.92
CA LEU A 75 1.36 -3.46 -32.93
C LEU A 75 1.32 -2.76 -34.29
N THR A 76 1.34 -1.43 -34.31
CA THR A 76 1.36 -0.63 -35.54
C THR A 76 2.78 -0.39 -36.08
N GLY A 77 3.81 -0.97 -35.45
CA GLY A 77 5.22 -0.84 -35.87
C GLY A 77 5.78 0.57 -35.73
N ARG A 78 5.17 1.42 -34.90
CA ARG A 78 5.56 2.83 -34.71
C ARG A 78 6.71 3.00 -33.73
N VAL A 79 7.03 1.97 -32.95
CA VAL A 79 8.13 1.95 -31.99
C VAL A 79 8.84 0.61 -31.99
N SER A 80 10.11 0.62 -31.59
CA SER A 80 10.87 -0.62 -31.38
C SER A 80 10.45 -1.36 -30.12
N LEU A 81 10.79 -2.64 -30.02
CA LEU A 81 10.57 -3.43 -28.81
C LEU A 81 11.24 -2.82 -27.57
N ALA A 82 12.41 -2.19 -27.73
CA ALA A 82 13.12 -1.54 -26.63
C ALA A 82 12.38 -0.29 -26.13
N GLN A 83 11.85 0.53 -27.04
CA GLN A 83 11.04 1.71 -26.69
C GLN A 83 9.73 1.29 -26.00
N PHE A 84 9.08 0.24 -26.52
CA PHE A 84 7.91 -0.35 -25.88
C PHE A 84 8.23 -0.86 -24.46
N ALA A 85 9.29 -1.65 -24.30
CA ALA A 85 9.67 -2.20 -23.01
C ALA A 85 9.99 -1.11 -21.98
N LEU A 86 10.73 -0.08 -22.40
CA LEU A 86 11.03 1.07 -21.55
C LEU A 86 9.75 1.78 -21.07
N ALA A 87 8.84 2.09 -21.99
CA ALA A 87 7.57 2.74 -21.66
C ALA A 87 6.72 1.86 -20.74
N PHE A 88 6.47 0.61 -21.14
CA PHE A 88 5.65 -0.33 -20.38
C PHE A 88 6.17 -0.56 -18.96
N VAL A 89 7.48 -0.74 -18.78
CA VAL A 89 8.08 -0.90 -17.45
C VAL A 89 7.95 0.40 -16.64
N THR A 90 8.26 1.56 -17.25
CA THR A 90 8.13 2.85 -16.58
C THR A 90 6.69 3.10 -16.11
N ASP A 91 5.70 2.90 -16.99
CA ASP A 91 4.29 3.10 -16.69
C ASP A 91 3.81 2.14 -15.60
N THR A 92 4.22 0.87 -15.66
CA THR A 92 3.90 -0.13 -14.63
C THR A 92 4.52 0.24 -13.29
N CYS A 93 5.77 0.73 -13.27
CA CYS A 93 6.43 1.17 -12.05
C CYS A 93 5.77 2.40 -11.45
N VAL A 94 5.47 3.43 -12.26
CA VAL A 94 4.80 4.64 -11.79
C VAL A 94 3.39 4.32 -11.28
N ALA A 95 2.58 3.58 -12.05
CA ALA A 95 1.23 3.20 -11.64
C ALA A 95 1.24 2.34 -10.37
N GLY A 96 2.17 1.38 -10.28
CA GLY A 96 2.34 0.55 -9.09
C GLY A 96 2.79 1.35 -7.86
N ALA A 97 3.70 2.32 -8.02
CA ALA A 97 4.12 3.20 -6.94
C ALA A 97 2.98 4.08 -6.43
N LEU A 98 2.18 4.64 -7.35
CA LEU A 98 0.98 5.42 -7.01
C LEU A 98 -0.06 4.57 -6.28
N LEU A 99 -0.34 3.35 -6.77
CA LEU A 99 -1.28 2.43 -6.12
C LEU A 99 -0.83 2.06 -4.71
N CYS A 100 0.45 1.68 -4.54
CA CYS A 100 1.01 1.33 -3.23
C CYS A 100 1.03 2.53 -2.28
N GLY A 101 1.41 3.71 -2.78
CA GLY A 101 1.43 4.96 -2.01
C GLY A 101 0.03 5.39 -1.57
N ALA A 102 -0.96 5.37 -2.47
CA ALA A 102 -2.35 5.67 -2.12
C ALA A 102 -2.90 4.67 -1.09
N GLY A 103 -2.60 3.38 -1.26
CA GLY A 103 -2.94 2.36 -0.27
C GLY A 103 -2.29 2.65 1.10
N LEU A 104 -1.01 3.00 1.12
CA LEU A 104 -0.29 3.31 2.35
C LEU A 104 -0.89 4.53 3.07
N LEU A 105 -1.22 5.60 2.33
CA LEU A 105 -1.86 6.80 2.88
C LEU A 105 -3.23 6.49 3.47
N PHE A 106 -4.06 5.73 2.74
CA PHE A 106 -5.37 5.32 3.20
C PHE A 106 -5.28 4.48 4.47
N HIS A 107 -4.43 3.45 4.49
CA HIS A 107 -4.24 2.62 5.66
C HIS A 107 -3.54 3.34 6.82
N GLY A 108 -2.70 4.35 6.53
CA GLY A 108 -2.14 5.25 7.53
C GLY A 108 -3.22 6.06 8.24
N MET A 109 -4.19 6.59 7.50
CA MET A 109 -5.37 7.25 8.10
C MET A 109 -6.17 6.28 8.99
N LEU A 110 -6.39 5.04 8.54
CA LEU A 110 -7.06 4.01 9.34
C LEU A 110 -6.30 3.66 10.62
N LEU A 111 -4.97 3.52 10.53
CA LEU A 111 -4.10 3.31 11.69
C LEU A 111 -4.26 4.43 12.72
N LEU A 112 -4.25 5.68 12.28
CA LEU A 112 -4.37 6.82 13.19
C LEU A 112 -5.73 6.87 13.89
N ARG A 113 -6.78 6.33 13.26
CA ARG A 113 -8.15 6.26 13.80
C ARG A 113 -8.47 4.93 14.50
N GLY A 114 -7.54 3.99 14.58
CA GLY A 114 -7.78 2.69 15.20
C GLY A 114 -8.75 1.78 14.43
N GLN A 115 -8.99 2.05 13.14
CA GLN A 115 -10.03 1.41 12.35
C GLN A 115 -9.51 0.31 11.41
N THR A 116 -10.35 -0.67 11.12
CA THR A 116 -10.27 -1.47 9.89
C THR A 116 -11.00 -0.78 8.74
N THR A 117 -10.73 -1.19 7.50
CA THR A 117 -11.45 -0.75 6.30
C THR A 117 -12.96 -0.97 6.40
N TRP A 118 -13.39 -2.07 7.03
CA TRP A 118 -14.81 -2.38 7.23
C TRP A 118 -15.45 -1.44 8.27
N GLU A 119 -14.76 -1.17 9.37
CA GLU A 119 -15.20 -0.23 10.40
C GLU A 119 -15.30 1.20 9.83
N TRP A 120 -14.29 1.64 9.08
CA TRP A 120 -14.29 2.96 8.43
C TRP A 120 -15.47 3.12 7.47
N ALA A 121 -15.74 2.11 6.64
CA ALA A 121 -16.86 2.13 5.70
C ALA A 121 -18.23 2.23 6.39
N ARG A 122 -18.31 1.92 7.68
CA ARG A 122 -19.52 1.99 8.51
C ARG A 122 -19.52 3.12 9.53
N GLY A 123 -18.49 3.99 9.51
CA GLY A 123 -18.36 5.07 10.49
C GLY A 123 -18.22 4.56 11.93
N GLN A 124 -17.61 3.39 12.15
CA GLN A 124 -17.41 2.84 13.50
C GLN A 124 -16.11 3.36 14.12
N HIS A 125 -16.20 4.01 15.28
CA HIS A 125 -15.07 4.65 15.96
C HIS A 125 -14.76 4.04 17.35
N SER A 126 -15.35 2.89 17.67
CA SER A 126 -15.30 2.31 19.03
C SER A 126 -13.90 1.95 19.53
N TYR A 127 -12.94 1.73 18.62
CA TYR A 127 -11.57 1.31 18.94
C TYR A 127 -10.52 2.43 18.80
N ASP A 128 -10.96 3.68 18.60
CA ASP A 128 -10.03 4.82 18.58
C ASP A 128 -9.60 5.19 20.00
N LEU A 129 -8.35 4.90 20.35
CA LEU A 129 -7.76 5.16 21.67
C LEU A 129 -6.71 6.29 21.62
N GLY A 130 -6.63 7.01 20.49
CA GLY A 130 -5.65 8.03 20.18
C GLY A 130 -4.47 7.51 19.34
N PRO A 131 -3.83 8.35 18.50
CA PRO A 131 -2.89 7.92 17.47
C PRO A 131 -1.76 7.00 17.93
N CYS A 132 -1.11 7.33 19.06
CA CYS A 132 0.00 6.52 19.59
C CYS A 132 -0.47 5.12 20.02
N HIS A 133 -1.59 5.04 20.75
CA HIS A 133 -2.17 3.77 21.17
C HIS A 133 -2.62 2.94 19.96
N ASN A 134 -3.23 3.59 18.97
CA ASN A 134 -3.71 2.91 17.77
C ASN A 134 -2.54 2.31 16.96
N LEU A 135 -1.44 3.05 16.82
CA LEU A 135 -0.20 2.56 16.19
C LEU A 135 0.38 1.38 16.95
N GLN A 136 0.53 1.49 18.28
CA GLN A 136 1.04 0.39 19.11
C GLN A 136 0.12 -0.84 19.06
N ALA A 137 -1.20 -0.66 19.04
CA ALA A 137 -2.17 -1.74 18.94
C ALA A 137 -2.08 -2.50 17.62
N ALA A 138 -1.76 -1.81 16.52
CA ALA A 138 -1.69 -2.41 15.19
C ALA A 138 -0.29 -2.91 14.80
N LEU A 139 0.77 -2.32 15.33
CA LEU A 139 2.15 -2.54 14.89
C LEU A 139 3.07 -3.10 15.99
N GLY A 140 2.65 -3.05 17.26
CA GLY A 140 3.39 -3.47 18.44
C GLY A 140 4.31 -2.38 19.02
N PRO A 141 5.08 -2.68 20.08
CA PRO A 141 5.86 -1.68 20.80
C PRO A 141 7.02 -1.09 19.97
N ARG A 142 7.51 -1.83 18.96
CA ARG A 142 8.61 -1.40 18.08
C ARG A 142 8.09 -0.81 16.76
N TRP A 143 6.91 -0.19 16.78
CA TRP A 143 6.20 0.25 15.57
C TRP A 143 6.99 1.23 14.69
N VAL A 144 7.95 1.98 15.23
CA VAL A 144 8.81 2.86 14.42
C VAL A 144 9.81 2.03 13.59
N LEU A 145 10.42 1.02 14.21
CA LEU A 145 11.51 0.25 13.61
C LEU A 145 11.02 -0.74 12.55
N VAL A 146 9.78 -1.20 12.63
CA VAL A 146 9.23 -2.18 11.67
C VAL A 146 9.11 -1.62 10.25
N TRP A 147 9.06 -0.30 10.10
CA TRP A 147 9.04 0.35 8.78
C TRP A 147 10.38 0.25 8.04
N LEU A 148 11.49 0.09 8.78
CA LEU A 148 12.83 -0.11 8.21
C LEU A 148 13.14 -1.59 7.97
N TRP A 149 12.63 -2.47 8.84
CA TRP A 149 12.88 -3.91 8.77
C TRP A 149 11.57 -4.69 8.95
N PRO A 150 10.93 -5.16 7.86
CA PRO A 150 9.60 -5.80 7.94
C PRO A 150 9.58 -7.11 8.72
N PHE A 151 10.75 -7.74 8.90
CA PHE A 151 10.92 -8.97 9.66
C PHE A 151 11.25 -8.73 11.13
N LEU A 152 11.27 -7.47 11.58
CA LEU A 152 11.53 -7.14 12.99
C LEU A 152 10.41 -7.70 13.86
N ALA A 153 10.79 -8.45 14.89
CA ALA A 153 9.86 -8.89 15.90
C ALA A 153 9.30 -7.68 16.66
N SER A 154 8.00 -7.42 16.49
CA SER A 154 7.22 -6.46 17.27
C SER A 154 5.93 -7.18 17.72
N PRO A 155 5.90 -7.78 18.92
CA PRO A 155 4.73 -8.53 19.38
C PRO A 155 3.49 -7.64 19.39
N LEU A 156 2.38 -8.12 18.80
CA LEU A 156 1.12 -7.39 18.84
C LEU A 156 0.49 -7.55 20.23
N PRO A 157 -0.08 -6.49 20.82
CA PRO A 157 -0.83 -6.62 22.05
C PRO A 157 -2.14 -7.37 21.80
N GLY A 158 -2.57 -8.16 22.80
CA GLY A 158 -3.83 -8.90 22.77
C GLY A 158 -3.80 -10.21 21.98
N ASP A 159 -4.97 -10.85 21.93
CA ASP A 159 -5.20 -12.18 21.34
C ASP A 159 -5.76 -12.11 19.90
N GLY A 160 -6.14 -10.92 19.44
CA GLY A 160 -6.79 -10.68 18.15
C GLY A 160 -8.31 -10.90 18.15
N ILE A 161 -8.89 -11.19 19.32
CA ILE A 161 -10.32 -11.42 19.56
C ILE A 161 -10.88 -10.29 20.42
N THR A 162 -10.17 -9.94 21.49
CA THR A 162 -10.56 -8.94 22.47
C THR A 162 -9.75 -7.66 22.26
N PHE A 163 -10.44 -6.53 22.12
CA PHE A 163 -9.84 -5.22 21.90
C PHE A 163 -10.43 -4.19 22.86
N GLN A 164 -9.58 -3.34 23.42
CA GLN A 164 -10.01 -2.21 24.24
C GLN A 164 -10.80 -1.21 23.39
N THR A 165 -11.88 -0.70 23.96
CA THR A 165 -12.73 0.32 23.35
C THR A 165 -12.57 1.67 24.06
N ALA A 166 -13.00 2.74 23.39
CA ALA A 166 -13.02 4.08 23.99
C ALA A 166 -13.91 4.15 25.25
N ALA A 167 -14.97 3.33 25.31
CA ALA A 167 -15.84 3.22 26.48
C ALA A 167 -15.09 2.66 27.69
N ASP A 168 -14.22 1.66 27.48
CA ASP A 168 -13.41 1.07 28.55
C ASP A 168 -12.43 2.09 29.14
N LYS A 169 -11.83 2.96 28.31
CA LYS A 169 -10.97 4.06 28.78
C LYS A 169 -11.74 5.09 29.62
N GLY A 170 -12.98 5.41 29.25
CA GLY A 170 -13.81 6.37 29.98
C GLY A 170 -14.16 5.88 31.39
N LEU A 171 -14.46 4.59 31.53
CA LEU A 171 -14.79 3.96 32.82
C LEU A 171 -13.61 3.92 33.80
N VAL A 172 -12.37 3.87 33.32
CA VAL A 172 -11.15 3.86 34.16
C VAL A 172 -10.73 5.27 34.58
N ALA A 173 -11.17 6.30 33.85
CA ALA A 173 -10.87 7.71 34.14
C ALA A 173 -11.94 8.39 35.03
N SER A 174 -13.01 7.67 35.38
CA SER A 174 -14.13 8.10 36.24
C SER A 174 -13.97 7.55 37.65
#